data_AF-A0A897NDL7-F1
#
_entry.id   AF-A0A897NDL7-F1
#
_cell.length_a   1.000
_cell.length_b   1.000
_cell.length_c   1.000
_cell.angle_alpha   90.00
_cell.angle_beta   90.00
_cell.angle_gamma   90.00
#
_symmetry.space_group_name_H-M   'P 1'
#
loop_
_entity.id
_entity.type
_entity.pdbx_description
1 polymer ?
#
loop_
_entity_poly.entity_id
_entity_poly.type
_entity_poly.pdbx_seq_one_letter_code
_entity_poly.pdbx_strand_id
1 'polypeptide(L)'
;MVPELDGAPVYEHDRLPSVDASDLVDAALTIRSFDDLRSPPNNLPSRENGLRFEYRGRESEAADMAYDLRPSTDLEHIEDFTGPQLSFEFSIPDFAEDAIASHITTTGIPWKGERYTEPASDISEPRHRQALSDRYDAIGPPSEVDQVIARVTSAVSSDEAPDGEGLATTDSPLEVFALFESEPEAVPTFSGIVALQDVPEGDHSLTINGAGVAPHSESVTVTGDGTTTAAGVGGEIPLVARENATKLEVDPDGTDADLAALAIEDDFAGRLYDAPLSGPDAVYVHRGGAFTTEVRDVDDEIGAFRVNPERQDRVRIERPDTGKRPLARYVADVAEETRNEIANLAETDDDEPGEGEGSENAVSGLATALDAVAEAAARAAERAAAGDRSGADRQLDAVVARLERVGTRLSEAGDDLPSEIARAAENRLEQTGRRSEQARQAKKL
;
A
#
# COMPACT_ATOMS: atom_id res chain seq x y z
N MET A 1 9.53 21.31 -14.29
CA MET A 1 8.92 22.30 -15.22
C MET A 1 9.46 23.67 -14.87
N VAL A 2 9.76 24.51 -15.85
CA VAL A 2 10.26 25.87 -15.61
C VAL A 2 9.20 26.88 -16.07
N PRO A 3 8.74 27.79 -15.19
CA PRO A 3 7.88 28.89 -15.60
C PRO A 3 8.59 29.85 -16.56
N GLU A 4 7.86 30.36 -17.53
CA GLU A 4 8.29 31.40 -18.44
C GLU A 4 7.63 32.74 -18.10
N LEU A 5 8.38 33.81 -18.33
CA LEU A 5 7.90 35.18 -18.30
C LEU A 5 8.23 35.82 -19.65
N ASP A 6 7.21 36.36 -20.32
CA ASP A 6 7.34 36.96 -21.66
C ASP A 6 7.98 36.03 -22.72
N GLY A 7 7.77 34.71 -22.59
CA GLY A 7 8.26 33.68 -23.52
C GLY A 7 9.73 33.29 -23.35
N ALA A 8 10.33 33.63 -22.19
CA ALA A 8 11.66 33.18 -21.80
C ALA A 8 11.63 32.57 -20.38
N PRO A 9 12.47 31.56 -20.07
CA PRO A 9 12.58 31.01 -18.73
C PRO A 9 12.87 32.10 -17.68
N VAL A 10 12.23 32.03 -16.51
CA VAL A 10 12.35 33.07 -15.48
C VAL A 10 13.80 33.36 -15.04
N TYR A 11 14.69 32.37 -15.09
CA TYR A 11 16.11 32.52 -14.74
C TYR A 11 16.96 33.16 -15.85
N GLU A 12 16.43 33.29 -17.07
CA GLU A 12 17.08 34.00 -18.18
C GLU A 12 16.57 35.43 -18.32
N HIS A 13 15.61 35.82 -17.48
CA HIS A 13 14.89 37.08 -17.62
C HIS A 13 15.63 38.23 -16.92
N ASP A 14 16.06 39.25 -17.68
CA ASP A 14 16.85 40.41 -17.19
C ASP A 14 16.23 41.16 -15.99
N ARG A 15 14.89 41.10 -15.83
CA ARG A 15 14.16 41.69 -14.69
C ARG A 15 14.22 40.89 -13.39
N LEU A 16 14.70 39.65 -13.44
CA LEU A 16 14.83 38.74 -12.30
C LEU A 16 16.30 38.31 -12.11
N PRO A 17 17.25 39.24 -11.94
CA PRO A 17 18.69 38.92 -11.88
C PRO A 17 19.11 38.16 -10.61
N SER A 18 18.16 37.84 -9.73
CA SER A 18 18.37 37.11 -8.48
C SER A 18 17.73 35.72 -8.51
N VAL A 19 17.23 35.30 -9.68
CA VAL A 19 16.70 33.96 -9.91
C VAL A 19 17.62 33.27 -10.89
N ASP A 20 18.41 32.32 -10.40
CA ASP A 20 19.23 31.44 -11.21
C ASP A 20 18.50 30.11 -11.47
N ALA A 21 18.96 29.34 -12.45
CA ALA A 21 18.38 28.02 -12.74
C ALA A 21 18.47 27.07 -11.52
N SER A 22 19.47 27.25 -10.65
CA SER A 22 19.62 26.50 -9.39
C SER A 22 18.60 26.88 -8.32
N ASP A 23 17.92 28.02 -8.45
CA ASP A 23 16.86 28.44 -7.53
C ASP A 23 15.50 27.80 -7.88
N LEU A 24 15.45 27.06 -8.98
CA LEU A 24 14.28 26.31 -9.41
C LEU A 24 14.38 24.83 -9.01
N VAL A 25 13.29 24.09 -9.24
CA VAL A 25 13.22 22.65 -9.01
C VAL A 25 14.35 21.93 -9.77
N ASP A 26 15.12 21.11 -9.05
CA ASP A 26 16.26 20.37 -9.58
C ASP A 26 15.88 19.62 -10.88
N ALA A 27 16.80 19.57 -11.84
CA ALA A 27 16.59 18.85 -13.09
C ALA A 27 16.30 17.35 -12.87
N ALA A 28 16.86 16.74 -11.82
CA ALA A 28 16.57 15.36 -11.41
C ALA A 28 15.12 15.17 -10.91
N LEU A 29 14.47 16.23 -10.45
CA LEU A 29 13.07 16.26 -10.04
C LEU A 29 12.12 16.63 -11.18
N THR A 30 12.65 16.91 -12.38
CA THR A 30 11.84 17.28 -13.54
C THR A 30 11.57 16.06 -14.41
N ILE A 31 10.31 15.61 -14.42
CA ILE A 31 9.82 14.56 -15.33
C ILE A 31 9.71 15.13 -16.75
N ARG A 32 10.34 14.48 -17.73
CA ARG A 32 10.38 14.94 -19.13
C ARG A 32 9.61 14.04 -20.09
N SER A 33 9.23 12.85 -19.65
CA SER A 33 8.41 11.92 -20.41
C SER A 33 7.56 11.03 -19.50
N PHE A 34 6.48 10.46 -20.05
CA PHE A 34 5.70 9.44 -19.35
C PHE A 34 6.49 8.14 -19.10
N ASP A 35 7.54 7.87 -19.88
CA ASP A 35 8.40 6.71 -19.65
C ASP A 35 9.21 6.83 -18.35
N ASP A 36 9.54 8.06 -17.94
CA ASP A 36 10.19 8.35 -16.65
C ASP A 36 9.27 8.04 -15.45
N LEU A 37 7.97 7.80 -15.68
CA LEU A 37 6.96 7.48 -14.66
C LEU A 37 6.65 5.98 -14.55
N ARG A 38 7.43 5.12 -15.22
CA ARG A 38 7.25 3.65 -15.14
C ARG A 38 7.80 3.05 -13.85
N SER A 39 8.83 3.66 -13.29
CA SER A 39 9.43 3.27 -12.01
C SER A 39 9.40 4.44 -11.04
N PRO A 40 9.29 4.19 -9.72
CA PRO A 40 9.57 5.20 -8.71
C PRO A 40 10.97 5.82 -8.92
N PRO A 41 11.14 7.14 -8.86
CA PRO A 41 12.46 7.75 -8.90
C PRO A 41 13.25 7.43 -7.63
N ASN A 42 14.47 6.92 -7.80
CA ASN A 42 15.28 6.37 -6.70
C ASN A 42 16.39 7.31 -6.17
N ASN A 43 16.59 8.47 -6.80
CA ASN A 43 17.65 9.43 -6.46
C ASN A 43 17.09 10.84 -6.29
N LEU A 44 15.96 10.96 -5.59
CA LEU A 44 15.42 12.28 -5.26
C LEU A 44 16.38 12.97 -4.27
N PRO A 45 16.80 14.23 -4.52
CA PRO A 45 17.54 14.99 -3.53
C PRO A 45 16.74 15.11 -2.23
N SER A 46 17.41 14.93 -1.09
CA SER A 46 16.79 15.15 0.21
C SER A 46 16.34 16.60 0.34
N ARG A 47 15.18 16.83 0.97
CA ARG A 47 14.77 18.19 1.34
C ARG A 47 15.80 18.75 2.32
N GLU A 48 16.51 19.78 1.90
CA GLU A 48 17.36 20.55 2.81
C GLU A 48 16.50 21.56 3.57
N ASN A 49 16.82 21.77 4.85
CA ASN A 49 16.19 22.84 5.61
C ASN A 49 16.61 24.18 5.01
N GLY A 50 15.64 24.96 4.53
CA GLY A 50 15.87 26.29 4.02
C GLY A 50 16.26 27.30 5.11
N LEU A 51 16.44 28.56 4.70
CA LEU A 51 16.75 29.66 5.61
C LEU A 51 15.66 29.82 6.67
N ARG A 52 16.08 29.92 7.94
CA ARG A 52 15.18 30.19 9.06
C ARG A 52 14.99 31.69 9.24
N PHE A 53 13.81 32.16 8.89
CA PHE A 53 13.39 33.55 9.10
C PHE A 53 12.80 33.74 10.49
N GLU A 54 13.25 34.77 11.21
CA GLU A 54 12.76 35.05 12.56
C GLU A 54 12.50 36.53 12.82
N TYR A 55 11.44 36.80 13.59
CA TYR A 55 11.10 38.15 14.01
C TYR A 55 12.10 38.65 15.05
N ARG A 56 12.68 39.84 14.84
CA ARG A 56 13.70 40.43 15.73
C ARG A 56 13.28 40.61 17.20
N GLY A 57 11.98 40.67 17.49
CA GLY A 57 11.48 40.79 18.87
C GLY A 57 11.39 39.45 19.62
N ARG A 58 11.78 38.33 18.99
CA ARG A 58 11.87 37.02 19.64
C ARG A 58 13.33 36.74 20.00
N GLU A 59 13.59 36.42 21.26
CA GLU A 59 14.93 36.01 21.73
C GLU A 59 15.22 34.58 21.24
N SER A 60 15.93 34.47 20.12
CA SER A 60 16.33 33.19 19.53
C SER A 60 17.67 33.36 18.81
N GLU A 61 18.61 32.45 19.08
CA GLU A 61 20.01 32.58 18.68
C GLU A 61 20.35 31.91 17.34
N ALA A 62 19.40 31.28 16.65
CA ALA A 62 19.68 30.42 15.50
C ALA A 62 18.99 30.85 14.18
N ALA A 63 18.61 32.13 14.04
CA ALA A 63 17.97 32.62 12.81
C ALA A 63 19.01 32.93 11.73
N ASP A 64 18.79 32.44 10.52
CA ASP A 64 19.63 32.80 9.36
C ASP A 64 19.28 34.21 8.86
N MET A 65 18.01 34.58 8.96
CA MET A 65 17.47 35.86 8.49
C MET A 65 16.55 36.48 9.53
N ALA A 66 16.71 37.78 9.78
CA ALA A 66 15.91 38.52 10.76
C ALA A 66 15.00 39.55 10.08
N TYR A 67 13.70 39.54 10.43
CA TYR A 67 12.70 40.47 9.89
C TYR A 67 12.01 41.31 10.98
N ASP A 68 11.51 42.48 10.58
CA ASP A 68 10.67 43.35 11.41
C ASP A 68 9.20 43.15 11.04
N LEU A 69 8.32 43.05 12.03
CA LEU A 69 6.87 43.09 11.81
C LEU A 69 6.40 44.54 11.63
N ARG A 70 5.62 44.80 10.59
CA ARG A 70 4.97 46.08 10.30
C ARG A 70 3.46 45.91 10.27
N PRO A 71 2.65 46.89 10.72
CA PRO A 71 1.20 46.80 10.63
C PRO A 71 0.72 46.64 9.18
N SER A 72 -0.13 45.66 8.92
CA SER A 72 -0.75 45.45 7.59
C SER A 72 -1.64 46.62 7.17
N THR A 73 -2.24 47.33 8.13
CA THR A 73 -3.07 48.53 7.91
C THR A 73 -2.37 49.62 7.11
N ASP A 74 -1.03 49.69 7.18
CA ASP A 74 -0.23 50.65 6.43
C ASP A 74 -0.27 50.36 4.91
N LEU A 75 -0.58 49.11 4.52
CA LEU A 75 -0.58 48.61 3.15
C LEU A 75 -1.98 48.41 2.55
N GLU A 76 -3.04 48.46 3.37
CA GLU A 76 -4.43 48.22 2.93
C GLU A 76 -4.95 49.19 1.86
N HIS A 77 -4.24 50.30 1.64
CA HIS A 77 -4.51 51.27 0.58
C HIS A 77 -4.19 50.77 -0.84
N ILE A 78 -3.50 49.63 -0.97
CA ILE A 78 -3.26 48.99 -2.26
C ILE A 78 -4.57 48.31 -2.70
N GLU A 79 -5.11 48.67 -3.86
CA GLU A 79 -6.42 48.17 -4.27
C GLU A 79 -6.34 46.98 -5.23
N ASP A 80 -5.15 46.72 -5.78
CA ASP A 80 -4.90 45.62 -6.73
C ASP A 80 -3.40 45.31 -6.82
N PHE A 81 -3.08 44.05 -7.15
CA PHE A 81 -1.74 43.62 -7.53
C PHE A 81 -1.81 43.25 -9.01
N THR A 82 -0.97 43.84 -9.86
CA THR A 82 -0.98 43.61 -11.31
C THR A 82 0.36 43.08 -11.80
N GLY A 83 0.34 42.03 -12.62
CA GLY A 83 1.52 41.46 -13.26
C GLY A 83 1.16 40.57 -14.46
N PRO A 84 2.13 40.30 -15.35
CA PRO A 84 1.95 39.30 -16.40
C PRO A 84 1.73 37.90 -15.79
N GLN A 85 0.87 37.10 -16.42
CA GLN A 85 0.67 35.70 -16.06
C GLN A 85 1.87 34.87 -16.52
N LEU A 86 2.36 33.98 -15.66
CA LEU A 86 3.42 33.03 -16.02
C LEU A 86 2.84 31.95 -16.93
N SER A 87 3.62 31.47 -17.89
CA SER A 87 3.25 30.34 -18.78
C SER A 87 4.26 29.20 -18.66
N PHE A 88 3.94 28.02 -19.20
CA PHE A 88 4.86 26.88 -19.25
C PHE A 88 5.57 26.77 -20.61
N GLU A 89 6.80 26.23 -20.61
CA GLU A 89 7.65 26.03 -21.81
C GLU A 89 7.03 25.09 -22.87
N PHE A 90 6.04 24.28 -22.51
CA PHE A 90 5.33 23.39 -23.43
C PHE A 90 3.81 23.54 -23.34
N SER A 91 3.12 23.23 -24.44
CA SER A 91 1.65 23.33 -24.52
C SER A 91 0.96 22.37 -23.55
N ILE A 92 0.39 22.91 -22.48
CA ILE A 92 -0.56 22.21 -21.61
C ILE A 92 -1.96 22.41 -22.20
N PRO A 93 -2.84 21.38 -22.21
CA PRO A 93 -4.23 21.58 -22.62
C PRO A 93 -4.91 22.67 -21.76
N ASP A 94 -5.65 23.59 -22.39
CA ASP A 94 -6.27 24.75 -21.72
C ASP A 94 -7.02 24.39 -20.43
N PHE A 95 -7.78 23.28 -20.41
CA PHE A 95 -8.53 22.87 -19.21
C PHE A 95 -7.64 22.52 -18.02
N ALA A 96 -6.41 22.03 -18.27
CA ALA A 96 -5.45 21.70 -17.22
C ALA A 96 -4.65 22.93 -16.79
N GLU A 97 -4.39 23.89 -17.70
CA GLU A 97 -3.79 25.18 -17.36
C GLU A 97 -4.77 26.04 -16.52
N ASP A 98 -6.05 26.08 -16.91
CA ASP A 98 -7.12 26.75 -16.16
C ASP A 98 -7.25 26.22 -14.72
N ALA A 99 -7.06 24.91 -14.53
CA ALA A 99 -7.11 24.28 -13.21
C ALA A 99 -5.99 24.73 -12.26
N ILE A 100 -4.84 25.16 -12.79
CA ILE A 100 -3.68 25.63 -12.01
C ILE A 100 -3.45 27.15 -12.17
N ALA A 101 -4.32 27.86 -12.89
CA ALA A 101 -4.19 29.27 -13.20
C ALA A 101 -4.04 30.14 -11.94
N SER A 102 -4.65 29.76 -10.82
CA SER A 102 -4.52 30.44 -9.52
C SER A 102 -3.07 30.50 -9.00
N HIS A 103 -2.20 29.59 -9.42
CA HIS A 103 -0.79 29.52 -9.01
C HIS A 103 0.17 30.23 -9.96
N ILE A 104 -0.28 30.61 -11.15
CA ILE A 104 0.51 31.27 -12.20
C ILE A 104 0.01 32.69 -12.55
N THR A 105 -1.13 33.10 -11.98
CA THR A 105 -1.72 34.43 -12.10
C THR A 105 -1.29 35.35 -10.94
N THR A 106 -1.52 36.65 -11.10
CA THR A 106 -1.15 37.63 -10.06
C THR A 106 -1.91 37.37 -8.76
N THR A 107 -1.23 37.47 -7.62
CA THR A 107 -1.81 37.18 -6.30
C THR A 107 -2.98 38.11 -5.98
N GLY A 108 -4.06 37.56 -5.42
CA GLY A 108 -5.16 38.35 -4.88
C GLY A 108 -4.71 39.29 -3.73
N ILE A 109 -5.59 40.22 -3.35
CA ILE A 109 -5.31 41.24 -2.34
C ILE A 109 -5.32 40.59 -0.92
N PRO A 110 -4.17 40.51 -0.21
CA PRO A 110 -4.05 39.69 1.00
C PRO A 110 -5.06 40.01 2.11
N TRP A 111 -5.40 41.29 2.33
CA TRP A 111 -6.35 41.73 3.36
C TRP A 111 -7.82 41.57 2.99
N LYS A 112 -8.15 41.05 1.80
CA LYS A 112 -9.52 40.69 1.43
C LYS A 112 -9.81 39.19 1.57
N GLY A 113 -8.79 38.38 1.87
CA GLY A 113 -8.94 36.93 2.01
C GLY A 113 -9.46 36.52 3.38
N GLU A 114 -10.07 35.34 3.45
CA GLU A 114 -10.65 34.76 4.67
C GLU A 114 -9.61 34.60 5.80
N ARG A 115 -8.38 34.19 5.47
CA ARG A 115 -7.26 34.09 6.43
C ARG A 115 -6.91 35.41 7.11
N TYR A 116 -7.24 36.55 6.51
CA TYR A 116 -7.04 37.87 7.13
C TYR A 116 -8.09 38.14 8.22
N THR A 117 -9.34 37.74 7.98
CA THR A 117 -10.45 37.93 8.90
C THR A 117 -10.56 36.84 9.96
N GLU A 118 -10.19 35.61 9.60
CA GLU A 118 -10.26 34.42 10.44
C GLU A 118 -8.95 33.62 10.34
N PRO A 119 -7.83 34.13 10.89
CA PRO A 119 -6.54 33.46 10.81
C PRO A 119 -6.51 32.10 11.52
N ALA A 120 -7.50 31.84 12.39
CA ALA A 120 -7.63 30.59 13.09
C ALA A 120 -8.18 29.46 12.21
N SER A 121 -8.76 29.74 11.03
CA SER A 121 -9.31 28.72 10.13
C SER A 121 -8.25 27.69 9.71
N ASP A 122 -6.98 28.10 9.60
CA ASP A 122 -5.87 27.25 9.18
C ASP A 122 -5.35 26.29 10.27
N ILE A 123 -5.86 26.38 11.50
CA ILE A 123 -5.42 25.51 12.60
C ILE A 123 -6.26 24.23 12.59
N SER A 124 -5.72 23.22 11.94
CA SER A 124 -6.38 21.94 11.66
C SER A 124 -6.16 20.89 12.77
N GLU A 125 -5.05 20.94 13.51
CA GLU A 125 -4.79 19.99 14.60
C GLU A 125 -5.57 20.36 15.88
N PRO A 126 -6.45 19.47 16.39
CA PRO A 126 -7.38 19.82 17.47
C PRO A 126 -6.70 20.22 18.79
N ARG A 127 -5.57 19.60 19.16
CA ARG A 127 -4.87 19.93 20.42
C ARG A 127 -4.18 21.30 20.35
N HIS A 128 -3.63 21.65 19.19
CA HIS A 128 -3.03 22.92 18.90
C HIS A 128 -4.11 24.00 18.90
N ARG A 129 -5.25 23.73 18.26
CA ARG A 129 -6.41 24.62 18.29
C ARG A 129 -6.93 24.82 19.71
N GLN A 130 -7.04 23.74 20.50
CA GLN A 130 -7.40 23.83 21.91
C GLN A 130 -6.42 24.72 22.68
N ALA A 131 -5.11 24.46 22.57
CA ALA A 131 -4.08 25.24 23.26
C ALA A 131 -4.09 26.73 22.87
N LEU A 132 -4.44 27.05 21.63
CA LEU A 132 -4.59 28.43 21.16
C LEU A 132 -5.90 29.05 21.64
N SER A 133 -7.01 28.30 21.65
CA SER A 133 -8.31 28.75 22.20
C SER A 133 -8.24 29.03 23.69
N ASP A 134 -7.48 28.24 24.46
CA ASP A 134 -7.24 28.46 25.89
C ASP A 134 -6.43 29.74 26.16
N ARG A 135 -5.65 30.19 25.17
CA ARG A 135 -4.72 31.32 25.28
C ARG A 135 -5.29 32.62 24.74
N TYR A 136 -6.12 32.55 23.71
CA TYR A 136 -6.60 33.70 22.96
C TYR A 136 -8.12 33.63 22.77
N ASP A 137 -8.86 34.57 23.38
CA ASP A 137 -10.32 34.65 23.30
C ASP A 137 -10.88 34.77 21.86
N ALA A 138 -10.04 35.18 20.90
CA ALA A 138 -10.38 35.30 19.50
C ALA A 138 -10.44 33.94 18.76
N ILE A 139 -9.98 32.85 19.39
CA ILE A 139 -9.92 31.52 18.81
C ILE A 139 -10.93 30.62 19.52
N GLY A 140 -11.90 30.10 18.77
CA GLY A 140 -12.86 29.13 19.31
C GLY A 140 -12.23 27.76 19.59
N PRO A 141 -12.87 26.92 20.43
CA PRO A 141 -12.44 25.54 20.65
C PRO A 141 -12.47 24.74 19.33
N PRO A 142 -11.76 23.60 19.26
CA PRO A 142 -11.84 22.73 18.09
C PRO A 142 -13.23 22.17 17.86
N SER A 143 -13.60 21.99 16.60
CA SER A 143 -14.70 21.11 16.20
C SER A 143 -14.31 19.66 16.46
N GLU A 144 -15.29 18.82 16.80
CA GLU A 144 -15.14 17.36 16.69
C GLU A 144 -15.10 17.05 15.19
N VAL A 145 -13.98 16.54 14.71
CA VAL A 145 -13.75 16.24 13.30
C VAL A 145 -13.31 14.79 13.19
N ASP A 146 -13.97 14.03 12.33
CA ASP A 146 -13.54 12.68 12.01
C ASP A 146 -12.26 12.73 11.15
N GLN A 147 -11.37 11.78 11.39
CA GLN A 147 -10.06 11.74 10.72
C GLN A 147 -9.80 10.35 10.17
N VAL A 148 -9.17 10.31 9.00
CA VAL A 148 -8.66 9.07 8.43
C VAL A 148 -7.15 9.18 8.30
N ILE A 149 -6.43 8.21 8.86
CA ILE A 149 -4.96 8.18 8.84
C ILE A 149 -4.49 6.84 8.27
N ALA A 150 -3.45 6.88 7.44
CA ALA A 150 -2.75 5.70 6.96
C ALA A 150 -1.25 5.96 6.81
N ARG A 151 -0.43 4.94 7.06
CA ARG A 151 0.97 4.89 6.66
C ARG A 151 1.08 4.22 5.29
N VAL A 152 1.58 4.95 4.32
CA VAL A 152 1.85 4.48 2.97
C VAL A 152 3.29 4.01 2.87
N THR A 153 3.48 2.76 2.48
CA THR A 153 4.78 2.10 2.33
C THR A 153 4.96 1.58 0.91
N SER A 154 6.14 1.06 0.59
CA SER A 154 6.45 0.37 -0.66
C SER A 154 6.59 -1.13 -0.40
N ALA A 155 5.82 -1.94 -1.12
CA ALA A 155 6.02 -3.38 -1.20
C ALA A 155 7.19 -3.68 -2.15
N VAL A 156 8.19 -4.37 -1.63
CA VAL A 156 9.40 -4.78 -2.35
C VAL A 156 9.64 -6.27 -2.13
N SER A 157 10.40 -6.92 -3.02
CA SER A 157 10.87 -8.29 -2.78
C SER A 157 11.69 -8.36 -1.49
N SER A 158 11.47 -9.42 -0.70
CA SER A 158 12.21 -9.67 0.53
C SER A 158 13.49 -10.46 0.24
N ASP A 159 14.62 -10.04 0.81
CA ASP A 159 15.85 -10.83 0.82
C ASP A 159 15.79 -12.02 1.81
N GLU A 160 14.74 -12.11 2.63
CA GLU A 160 14.52 -13.23 3.55
C GLU A 160 13.70 -14.37 2.94
N ALA A 161 13.15 -14.13 1.74
CA ALA A 161 12.32 -15.06 0.99
C ALA A 161 13.06 -15.59 -0.24
N PRO A 162 12.73 -16.81 -0.72
CA PRO A 162 13.17 -17.27 -2.02
C PRO A 162 12.78 -16.29 -3.15
N ASP A 163 13.53 -16.31 -4.24
CA ASP A 163 13.33 -15.43 -5.39
C ASP A 163 11.87 -15.51 -5.91
N GLY A 164 11.13 -14.42 -5.73
CA GLY A 164 9.75 -14.30 -6.21
C GLY A 164 8.68 -14.84 -5.27
N GLU A 165 9.05 -15.19 -4.03
CA GLU A 165 8.16 -15.90 -3.11
C GLU A 165 7.80 -15.12 -1.83
N GLY A 166 8.15 -13.84 -1.76
CA GLY A 166 7.86 -13.05 -0.56
C GLY A 166 8.21 -11.59 -0.67
N LEU A 167 7.50 -10.81 0.14
CA LEU A 167 7.63 -9.36 0.17
C LEU A 167 8.09 -8.85 1.54
N ALA A 168 8.55 -7.61 1.53
CA ALA A 168 8.70 -6.77 2.70
C ALA A 168 8.09 -5.39 2.40
N THR A 169 7.65 -4.70 3.46
CA THR A 169 7.21 -3.30 3.37
C THR A 169 8.31 -2.38 3.86
N THR A 170 8.59 -1.33 3.09
CA THR A 170 9.62 -0.34 3.41
C THR A 170 9.06 1.08 3.29
N ASP A 171 9.70 2.05 3.93
CA ASP A 171 9.27 3.45 3.83
C ASP A 171 9.25 3.89 2.36
N SER A 172 8.17 4.56 1.95
CA SER A 172 8.09 5.06 0.58
C SER A 172 9.07 6.22 0.38
N PRO A 173 9.92 6.19 -0.66
CA PRO A 173 10.76 7.34 -1.00
C PRO A 173 9.96 8.47 -1.66
N LEU A 174 8.67 8.25 -1.95
CA LEU A 174 7.81 9.18 -2.66
C LEU A 174 6.73 9.76 -1.75
N GLU A 175 6.48 11.07 -1.92
CA GLU A 175 5.20 11.65 -1.52
C GLU A 175 4.17 11.25 -2.60
N VAL A 176 3.04 10.71 -2.16
CA VAL A 176 1.92 10.28 -3.01
C VAL A 176 0.68 11.06 -2.62
N PHE A 177 -0.42 10.87 -3.34
CA PHE A 177 -1.67 11.58 -3.09
C PHE A 177 -2.76 10.60 -2.69
N ALA A 178 -3.48 10.94 -1.64
CA ALA A 178 -4.72 10.32 -1.22
C ALA A 178 -5.91 11.12 -1.76
N LEU A 179 -6.97 10.44 -2.16
CA LEU A 179 -8.21 11.03 -2.60
C LEU A 179 -9.38 10.26 -1.98
N PHE A 180 -10.31 10.96 -1.34
CA PHE A 180 -11.62 10.40 -1.04
C PHE A 180 -12.58 10.69 -2.19
N GLU A 181 -13.29 9.69 -2.69
CA GLU A 181 -14.26 9.94 -3.78
C GLU A 181 -15.42 10.85 -3.34
N SER A 182 -15.77 10.84 -2.05
CA SER A 182 -16.79 11.71 -1.45
C SER A 182 -16.34 13.17 -1.35
N GLU A 183 -15.04 13.40 -1.23
CA GLU A 183 -14.40 14.71 -1.13
C GLU A 183 -13.24 14.77 -2.11
N PRO A 184 -13.46 15.23 -3.36
CA PRO A 184 -12.50 15.09 -4.46
C PRO A 184 -11.34 16.10 -4.37
N GLU A 185 -10.83 16.37 -3.17
CA GLU A 185 -9.60 17.11 -2.93
C GLU A 185 -8.46 16.12 -2.61
N ALA A 186 -7.40 16.17 -3.41
CA ALA A 186 -6.27 15.28 -3.24
C ALA A 186 -5.35 15.80 -2.11
N VAL A 187 -5.08 14.95 -1.12
CA VAL A 187 -4.20 15.26 0.01
C VAL A 187 -2.85 14.56 -0.18
N PRO A 188 -1.72 15.29 -0.19
CA PRO A 188 -0.40 14.67 -0.31
C PRO A 188 0.00 13.95 0.98
N THR A 189 0.83 12.92 0.85
CA THR A 189 1.50 12.30 1.99
C THR A 189 2.70 13.11 2.45
N PHE A 190 2.95 13.07 3.76
CA PHE A 190 4.17 13.62 4.36
C PHE A 190 4.89 12.51 5.11
N SER A 191 6.12 12.18 4.68
CA SER A 191 6.88 11.04 5.21
C SER A 191 6.06 9.73 5.17
N GLY A 192 5.33 9.51 4.08
CA GLY A 192 4.45 8.35 3.91
C GLY A 192 3.15 8.42 4.69
N ILE A 193 2.86 9.47 5.48
CA ILE A 193 1.61 9.56 6.22
C ILE A 193 0.54 10.30 5.42
N VAL A 194 -0.61 9.66 5.23
CA VAL A 194 -1.87 10.29 4.83
C VAL A 194 -2.60 10.72 6.09
N ALA A 195 -3.08 11.96 6.13
CA ALA A 195 -3.96 12.46 7.18
C ALA A 195 -5.09 13.28 6.55
N LEU A 196 -6.27 12.70 6.50
CA LEU A 196 -7.50 13.31 6.02
C LEU A 196 -8.31 13.76 7.24
N GLN A 197 -8.86 14.96 7.18
CA GLN A 197 -9.62 15.57 8.26
C GLN A 197 -11.01 15.97 7.75
N ASP A 198 -11.94 16.17 8.69
CA ASP A 198 -13.31 16.56 8.39
C ASP A 198 -14.06 15.55 7.49
N VAL A 199 -13.65 14.29 7.53
CA VAL A 199 -14.21 13.24 6.66
C VAL A 199 -15.65 12.94 7.11
N PRO A 200 -16.66 13.02 6.21
CA PRO A 200 -18.04 12.77 6.60
C PRO A 200 -18.26 11.36 7.17
N GLU A 201 -19.27 11.18 8.03
CA GLU A 201 -19.70 9.83 8.44
C GLU A 201 -20.15 9.01 7.22
N GLY A 202 -19.81 7.72 7.20
CA GLY A 202 -20.27 6.75 6.20
C GLY A 202 -19.15 5.98 5.52
N ASP A 203 -19.51 5.28 4.45
CA ASP A 203 -18.59 4.50 3.64
C ASP A 203 -17.98 5.36 2.53
N HIS A 204 -16.67 5.28 2.39
CA HIS A 204 -15.90 6.04 1.41
C HIS A 204 -14.95 5.14 0.64
N SER A 205 -14.58 5.57 -0.56
CA SER A 205 -13.49 4.98 -1.34
C SER A 205 -12.25 5.84 -1.18
N LEU A 206 -11.21 5.30 -0.55
CA LEU A 206 -9.89 5.91 -0.43
C LEU A 206 -9.00 5.41 -1.56
N THR A 207 -8.56 6.31 -2.43
CA THR A 207 -7.59 6.01 -3.49
C THR A 207 -6.25 6.66 -3.18
N ILE A 208 -5.18 5.87 -3.19
CA ILE A 208 -3.79 6.34 -3.11
C ILE A 208 -3.12 6.18 -4.47
N ASN A 209 -2.48 7.24 -4.98
CA ASN A 209 -1.79 7.21 -6.27
C ASN A 209 -0.57 8.15 -6.30
N GLY A 210 0.42 7.83 -7.14
CA GLY A 210 1.65 8.60 -7.27
C GLY A 210 2.42 8.30 -8.56
N ALA A 211 3.56 8.96 -8.72
CA ALA A 211 4.50 8.69 -9.80
C ALA A 211 5.12 7.29 -9.63
N GLY A 212 5.21 6.50 -10.71
CA GLY A 212 5.89 5.20 -10.65
C GLY A 212 5.19 4.08 -9.86
N VAL A 213 4.08 4.35 -9.17
CA VAL A 213 3.36 3.36 -8.34
C VAL A 213 1.98 3.03 -8.90
N ALA A 214 1.58 1.77 -8.79
CA ALA A 214 0.23 1.34 -9.14
C ALA A 214 -0.78 1.96 -8.15
N PRO A 215 -1.94 2.43 -8.64
CA PRO A 215 -2.95 3.00 -7.76
C PRO A 215 -3.48 1.91 -6.81
N HIS A 216 -3.72 2.30 -5.56
CA HIS A 216 -4.39 1.49 -4.56
C HIS A 216 -5.75 2.11 -4.27
N SER A 217 -6.78 1.30 -4.13
CA SER A 217 -8.10 1.76 -3.70
C SER A 217 -8.66 0.77 -2.70
N GLU A 218 -9.25 1.27 -1.62
CA GLU A 218 -9.94 0.45 -0.61
C GLU A 218 -11.17 1.18 -0.07
N SER A 219 -12.10 0.42 0.52
CA SER A 219 -13.26 0.99 1.21
C SER A 219 -12.91 1.32 2.66
N VAL A 220 -13.30 2.50 3.13
CA VAL A 220 -13.07 2.98 4.50
C VAL A 220 -14.39 3.48 5.08
N THR A 221 -14.79 2.94 6.23
CA THR A 221 -16.01 3.36 6.94
C THR A 221 -15.66 4.28 8.10
N VAL A 222 -16.23 5.48 8.10
CA VAL A 222 -16.07 6.49 9.16
C VAL A 222 -17.33 6.52 10.02
N THR A 223 -17.16 6.47 11.35
CA THR A 223 -18.26 6.29 12.32
C THR A 223 -18.98 7.57 12.74
N GLY A 224 -18.43 8.77 12.47
CA GLY A 224 -19.10 10.03 12.79
C GLY A 224 -19.08 10.42 14.27
N ASP A 225 -18.23 9.78 15.08
CA ASP A 225 -18.13 9.99 16.53
C ASP A 225 -16.88 10.78 16.93
N GLY A 226 -16.20 11.41 15.96
CA GLY A 226 -14.98 12.18 16.16
C GLY A 226 -13.76 11.30 16.41
N THR A 227 -13.82 10.01 16.07
CA THR A 227 -12.71 9.07 16.25
C THR A 227 -11.83 8.99 15.01
N THR A 228 -10.55 8.67 15.23
CA THR A 228 -9.62 8.44 14.13
C THR A 228 -9.82 7.04 13.56
N THR A 229 -10.17 6.99 12.29
CA THR A 229 -10.24 5.75 11.50
C THR A 229 -8.87 5.47 10.88
N ALA A 230 -8.35 4.26 11.11
CA ALA A 230 -7.14 3.80 10.45
C ALA A 230 -7.52 3.11 9.12
N ALA A 231 -6.94 3.56 8.01
CA ALA A 231 -7.10 2.92 6.71
C ALA A 231 -5.91 1.99 6.40
N GLY A 232 -6.15 0.95 5.60
CA GLY A 232 -5.21 -0.13 5.37
C GLY A 232 -5.14 -1.13 6.53
N VAL A 233 -4.43 -2.23 6.29
CA VAL A 233 -4.28 -3.31 7.26
C VAL A 233 -3.40 -2.83 8.40
N GLY A 234 -3.96 -2.74 9.61
CA GLY A 234 -3.23 -2.23 10.77
C GLY A 234 -2.84 -0.75 10.64
N GLY A 235 -3.49 0.02 9.77
CA GLY A 235 -3.14 1.40 9.48
C GLY A 235 -2.04 1.57 8.41
N GLU A 236 -1.70 0.51 7.66
CA GLU A 236 -0.68 0.51 6.61
C GLU A 236 -1.25 0.16 5.23
N ILE A 237 -0.86 0.94 4.22
CA ILE A 237 -1.21 0.74 2.81
C ILE A 237 0.09 0.56 2.00
N PRO A 238 0.48 -0.68 1.67
CA PRO A 238 1.66 -0.93 0.87
C PRO A 238 1.37 -0.73 -0.63
N LEU A 239 2.12 0.16 -1.27
CA LEU A 239 2.03 0.42 -2.71
C LEU A 239 3.03 -0.43 -3.50
N VAL A 240 2.67 -0.75 -4.73
CA VAL A 240 3.48 -1.56 -5.64
C VAL A 240 4.03 -0.69 -6.76
N ALA A 241 5.33 -0.76 -7.02
CA ALA A 241 5.94 -0.11 -8.19
C ALA A 241 5.32 -0.62 -9.50
N ARG A 242 5.03 0.26 -10.46
CA ARG A 242 4.30 -0.11 -11.69
C ARG A 242 5.04 -1.15 -12.53
N GLU A 243 6.39 -1.20 -12.52
CA GLU A 243 7.10 -2.28 -13.25
C GLU A 243 6.80 -3.67 -12.70
N ASN A 244 6.47 -3.72 -11.42
CA ASN A 244 6.34 -4.95 -10.65
C ASN A 244 4.88 -5.26 -10.32
N ALA A 245 3.92 -4.43 -10.74
CA ALA A 245 2.53 -4.57 -10.39
C ALA A 245 1.81 -5.54 -11.34
N THR A 246 1.19 -6.57 -10.77
CA THR A 246 0.23 -7.43 -11.45
C THR A 246 -1.15 -7.13 -10.89
N LYS A 247 -2.15 -6.96 -11.75
CA LYS A 247 -3.52 -6.73 -11.29
C LYS A 247 -4.16 -8.06 -10.87
N LEU A 248 -4.44 -8.23 -9.58
CA LEU A 248 -5.22 -9.35 -9.05
C LEU A 248 -6.67 -8.92 -8.94
N GLU A 249 -7.56 -9.65 -9.60
CA GLU A 249 -9.00 -9.38 -9.58
C GLU A 249 -9.78 -10.54 -9.00
N VAL A 250 -10.78 -10.21 -8.20
CA VAL A 250 -11.72 -11.17 -7.63
C VAL A 250 -13.11 -10.78 -8.11
N ASP A 251 -13.74 -11.71 -8.82
CA ASP A 251 -15.07 -11.51 -9.38
C ASP A 251 -16.06 -12.50 -8.75
N PRO A 252 -16.91 -12.04 -7.80
CA PRO A 252 -17.91 -12.87 -7.15
C PRO A 252 -19.11 -13.19 -8.05
N ASP A 253 -19.21 -12.63 -9.27
CA ASP A 253 -20.37 -12.83 -10.12
C ASP A 253 -20.57 -14.32 -10.47
N GLY A 254 -21.72 -14.86 -10.04
CA GLY A 254 -22.08 -16.26 -10.24
C GLY A 254 -21.52 -17.24 -9.21
N THR A 255 -20.94 -16.74 -8.11
CA THR A 255 -20.69 -17.52 -6.89
C THR A 255 -22.03 -17.81 -6.19
N ASP A 256 -22.18 -19.02 -5.64
CA ASP A 256 -23.41 -19.43 -4.92
C ASP A 256 -23.54 -18.80 -3.51
N ALA A 257 -22.42 -18.32 -2.95
CA ALA A 257 -22.32 -17.64 -1.67
C ALA A 257 -22.35 -16.10 -1.80
N ASP A 258 -23.05 -15.44 -0.89
CA ASP A 258 -23.01 -13.99 -0.75
C ASP A 258 -21.71 -13.59 -0.06
N LEU A 259 -20.69 -13.21 -0.85
CA LEU A 259 -19.40 -12.78 -0.33
C LEU A 259 -19.51 -11.38 0.31
N ALA A 260 -18.76 -11.17 1.39
CA ALA A 260 -18.83 -9.98 2.23
C ALA A 260 -17.45 -9.34 2.49
N ALA A 261 -16.35 -10.09 2.36
CA ALA A 261 -15.00 -9.56 2.54
C ALA A 261 -13.96 -10.25 1.66
N LEU A 262 -12.92 -9.50 1.32
CA LEU A 262 -11.74 -9.91 0.55
C LEU A 262 -10.48 -9.53 1.32
N ALA A 263 -9.53 -10.45 1.42
CA ALA A 263 -8.21 -10.14 1.93
C ALA A 263 -7.10 -10.79 1.09
N ILE A 264 -5.95 -10.13 1.08
CA ILE A 264 -4.75 -10.58 0.37
C ILE A 264 -3.59 -10.59 1.36
N GLU A 265 -2.92 -11.73 1.47
CA GLU A 265 -1.84 -11.98 2.41
C GLU A 265 -0.65 -12.58 1.67
N ASP A 266 0.54 -11.98 1.82
CA ASP A 266 1.80 -12.52 1.33
C ASP A 266 2.43 -13.44 2.38
N ASP A 267 3.15 -14.48 1.93
CA ASP A 267 3.79 -15.47 2.81
C ASP A 267 4.79 -14.87 3.81
N PHE A 268 5.37 -13.71 3.51
CA PHE A 268 6.38 -13.04 4.36
C PHE A 268 5.90 -11.70 4.90
N ALA A 269 5.28 -10.86 4.07
CA ALA A 269 4.80 -9.55 4.51
C ALA A 269 3.48 -9.62 5.29
N GLY A 270 2.83 -10.78 5.35
CA GLY A 270 1.55 -10.95 6.02
C GLY A 270 0.41 -10.29 5.26
N ARG A 271 -0.64 -9.87 5.97
CA ARG A 271 -1.85 -9.32 5.35
C ARG A 271 -1.59 -7.90 4.83
N LEU A 272 -1.81 -7.68 3.54
CA LEU A 272 -1.54 -6.44 2.82
C LEU A 272 -2.80 -5.69 2.39
N TYR A 273 -3.92 -6.40 2.29
CA TYR A 273 -5.22 -5.84 1.94
C TYR A 273 -6.33 -6.57 2.71
N ASP A 274 -7.31 -5.83 3.21
CA ASP A 274 -8.49 -6.34 3.90
C ASP A 274 -9.64 -5.35 3.73
N ALA A 275 -10.63 -5.70 2.90
CA ALA A 275 -11.73 -4.80 2.57
C ALA A 275 -13.07 -5.54 2.45
N PRO A 276 -14.19 -4.84 2.72
CA PRO A 276 -15.53 -5.34 2.38
C PRO A 276 -15.64 -5.65 0.88
N LEU A 277 -16.38 -6.70 0.54
CA LEU A 277 -16.62 -7.12 -0.84
C LEU A 277 -18.13 -7.10 -1.12
N SER A 278 -18.57 -6.26 -2.04
CA SER A 278 -19.99 -6.16 -2.47
C SER A 278 -20.20 -6.39 -3.97
N GLY A 279 -19.12 -6.57 -4.71
CA GLY A 279 -19.07 -6.79 -6.15
C GLY A 279 -17.63 -7.14 -6.57
N PRO A 280 -17.31 -7.07 -7.88
CA PRO A 280 -15.94 -7.28 -8.35
C PRO A 280 -14.98 -6.28 -7.73
N ASP A 281 -13.83 -6.76 -7.28
CA ASP A 281 -12.77 -5.94 -6.69
C ASP A 281 -11.41 -6.31 -7.29
N ALA A 282 -10.45 -5.38 -7.22
CA ALA A 282 -9.13 -5.56 -7.76
C ALA A 282 -8.05 -4.76 -7.03
N VAL A 283 -6.94 -5.43 -6.76
CA VAL A 283 -5.76 -4.85 -6.12
C VAL A 283 -4.53 -5.13 -6.96
N TYR A 284 -3.60 -4.18 -7.04
CA TYR A 284 -2.29 -4.42 -7.63
C TYR A 284 -1.38 -5.08 -6.60
N VAL A 285 -0.86 -6.26 -6.94
CA VAL A 285 0.06 -7.04 -6.11
C VAL A 285 1.45 -7.06 -6.74
N HIS A 286 2.49 -7.19 -5.92
CA HIS A 286 3.87 -7.26 -6.41
C HIS A 286 4.15 -8.64 -7.02
N ARG A 287 4.71 -8.68 -8.23
CA ARG A 287 4.96 -9.90 -9.00
C ARG A 287 5.93 -10.90 -8.36
N GLY A 288 6.73 -10.43 -7.40
CA GLY A 288 7.67 -11.24 -6.63
C GLY A 288 7.17 -11.65 -5.25
N GLY A 289 5.85 -11.60 -5.03
CA GLY A 289 5.21 -12.11 -3.82
C GLY A 289 4.44 -13.40 -4.11
N ALA A 290 4.11 -14.11 -3.04
CA ALA A 290 3.34 -15.34 -3.09
C ALA A 290 2.14 -15.20 -2.16
N PHE A 291 0.94 -15.16 -2.75
CA PHE A 291 -0.24 -14.65 -2.08
C PHE A 291 -1.26 -15.73 -1.75
N THR A 292 -1.89 -15.54 -0.60
CA THR A 292 -3.15 -16.15 -0.22
C THR A 292 -4.25 -15.10 -0.41
N THR A 293 -5.16 -15.35 -1.35
CA THR A 293 -6.39 -14.57 -1.47
C THR A 293 -7.49 -15.25 -0.66
N GLU A 294 -7.97 -14.59 0.39
CA GLU A 294 -9.06 -15.04 1.24
C GLU A 294 -10.36 -14.33 0.83
N VAL A 295 -11.43 -15.09 0.67
CA VAL A 295 -12.79 -14.55 0.62
C VAL A 295 -13.59 -15.06 1.80
N ARG A 296 -14.52 -14.24 2.27
CA ARG A 296 -15.44 -14.60 3.34
C ARG A 296 -16.87 -14.25 2.96
N ASP A 297 -17.79 -15.14 3.27
CA ASP A 297 -19.22 -14.89 3.07
C ASP A 297 -19.93 -14.37 4.32
N VAL A 298 -21.19 -13.98 4.14
CA VAL A 298 -22.05 -13.47 5.22
C VAL A 298 -22.31 -14.47 6.36
N ASP A 299 -22.05 -15.77 6.15
CA ASP A 299 -22.14 -16.82 7.18
C ASP A 299 -20.80 -17.02 7.92
N ASP A 300 -19.79 -16.17 7.66
CA ASP A 300 -18.42 -16.27 8.17
C ASP A 300 -17.68 -17.54 7.69
N GLU A 301 -18.14 -18.18 6.60
CA GLU A 301 -17.40 -19.27 5.96
C GLU A 301 -16.32 -18.71 5.04
N ILE A 302 -15.17 -19.38 5.03
CA ILE A 302 -13.95 -18.88 4.39
C ILE A 302 -13.61 -19.70 3.15
N GLY A 303 -13.15 -19.03 2.10
CA GLY A 303 -12.45 -19.61 0.96
C GLY A 303 -11.03 -19.05 0.86
N ALA A 304 -10.08 -19.85 0.38
CA ALA A 304 -8.71 -19.40 0.16
C ALA A 304 -8.20 -19.88 -1.20
N PHE A 305 -7.40 -19.06 -1.86
CA PHE A 305 -6.84 -19.32 -3.19
C PHE A 305 -5.37 -18.93 -3.21
N ARG A 306 -4.51 -19.84 -3.70
CA ARG A 306 -3.08 -19.59 -3.89
C ARG A 306 -2.88 -18.80 -5.18
N VAL A 307 -2.14 -17.69 -5.11
CA VAL A 307 -1.86 -16.81 -6.25
C VAL A 307 -0.37 -16.48 -6.29
N ASN A 308 0.30 -16.96 -7.34
CA ASN A 308 1.70 -16.62 -7.66
C ASN A 308 1.70 -15.88 -9.01
N PRO A 309 1.93 -14.55 -9.06
CA PRO A 309 1.71 -13.75 -10.27
C PRO A 309 2.66 -14.02 -11.44
N GLU A 310 3.70 -14.85 -11.28
CA GLU A 310 4.85 -14.99 -12.19
C GLU A 310 4.58 -14.68 -13.67
N ARG A 311 5.03 -13.48 -14.09
CA ARG A 311 4.98 -12.91 -15.46
C ARG A 311 3.60 -12.71 -16.09
N GLN A 312 2.52 -12.81 -15.33
CA GLN A 312 1.19 -12.45 -15.81
C GLN A 312 0.93 -10.96 -15.56
N ASP A 313 0.41 -10.26 -16.56
CA ASP A 313 -0.03 -8.87 -16.40
C ASP A 313 -1.27 -8.76 -15.49
N ARG A 314 -2.06 -9.85 -15.41
CA ARG A 314 -3.32 -9.91 -14.65
C ARG A 314 -3.60 -11.34 -14.19
N VAL A 315 -4.05 -11.49 -12.95
CA VAL A 315 -4.60 -12.73 -12.39
C VAL A 315 -6.07 -12.48 -12.06
N ARG A 316 -6.96 -13.43 -12.36
CA ARG A 316 -8.39 -13.32 -12.07
C ARG A 316 -8.89 -14.57 -11.36
N ILE A 317 -9.54 -14.37 -10.22
CA ILE A 317 -10.29 -15.39 -9.49
C ILE A 317 -11.77 -15.18 -9.82
N GLU A 318 -12.32 -16.06 -10.66
CA GLU A 318 -13.73 -16.04 -11.05
C GLU A 318 -14.53 -17.00 -10.19
N ARG A 319 -15.72 -16.56 -9.77
CA ARG A 319 -16.64 -17.36 -8.95
C ARG A 319 -15.94 -17.99 -7.72
N PRO A 320 -15.25 -17.18 -6.90
CA PRO A 320 -14.61 -17.67 -5.69
C PRO A 320 -15.65 -18.29 -4.74
N ASP A 321 -15.40 -19.51 -4.29
CA ASP A 321 -16.24 -20.24 -3.36
C ASP A 321 -15.68 -20.23 -1.93
N THR A 322 -16.52 -20.55 -0.94
CA THR A 322 -16.16 -20.74 0.47
C THR A 322 -16.38 -22.20 0.93
N GLY A 323 -15.74 -22.62 2.02
CA GLY A 323 -15.95 -23.93 2.64
C GLY A 323 -14.84 -24.95 2.42
N LYS A 324 -15.15 -26.24 2.57
CA LYS A 324 -14.16 -27.32 2.59
C LYS A 324 -13.34 -27.43 1.31
N ARG A 325 -13.98 -27.39 0.15
CA ARG A 325 -13.33 -27.57 -1.15
C ARG A 325 -12.25 -26.51 -1.45
N PRO A 326 -12.54 -25.19 -1.43
CA PRO A 326 -11.52 -24.18 -1.72
C PRO A 326 -10.37 -24.23 -0.72
N LEU A 327 -10.65 -24.42 0.58
CA LEU A 327 -9.60 -24.54 1.60
C LEU A 327 -8.74 -25.81 1.44
N ALA A 328 -9.35 -26.96 1.15
CA ALA A 328 -8.61 -28.19 0.88
C ALA A 328 -7.77 -28.09 -0.40
N ARG A 329 -8.27 -27.40 -1.43
CA ARG A 329 -7.52 -27.14 -2.66
C ARG A 329 -6.33 -26.23 -2.40
N TYR A 330 -6.52 -25.13 -1.67
CA TYR A 330 -5.43 -24.26 -1.25
C TYR A 330 -4.32 -25.03 -0.53
N VAL A 331 -4.67 -25.91 0.42
CA VAL A 331 -3.67 -26.72 1.13
C VAL A 331 -2.94 -27.67 0.18
N ALA A 332 -3.62 -28.22 -0.82
CA ALA A 332 -2.99 -29.05 -1.83
C ALA A 332 -2.00 -28.26 -2.68
N ASP A 333 -2.42 -27.10 -3.19
CA ASP A 333 -1.61 -26.22 -4.04
C ASP A 333 -0.34 -25.77 -3.31
N VAL A 334 -0.46 -25.28 -2.07
CA VAL A 334 0.71 -24.85 -1.26
C VAL A 334 1.64 -26.02 -0.90
N ALA A 335 1.10 -27.20 -0.59
CA ALA A 335 1.92 -28.36 -0.28
C ALA A 335 2.68 -28.89 -1.52
N GLU A 336 2.05 -28.86 -2.70
CA GLU A 336 2.69 -29.22 -3.97
C GLU A 336 3.77 -28.21 -4.38
N GLU A 337 3.48 -26.92 -4.24
CA GLU A 337 4.45 -25.82 -4.47
C GLU A 337 5.68 -26.00 -3.58
N THR A 338 5.48 -26.10 -2.26
CA THR A 338 6.58 -26.26 -1.28
C THR A 338 7.38 -27.55 -1.55
N ARG A 339 6.70 -28.65 -1.93
CA ARG A 339 7.37 -29.90 -2.31
C ARG A 339 8.29 -29.70 -3.51
N ASN A 340 7.81 -29.03 -4.55
CA ASN A 340 8.57 -28.88 -5.79
C ASN A 340 9.80 -28.01 -5.58
N GLU A 341 9.69 -26.96 -4.77
CA GLU A 341 10.82 -26.12 -4.36
C GLU A 341 11.91 -26.94 -3.64
N ILE A 342 11.51 -27.73 -2.63
CA ILE A 342 12.41 -28.60 -1.87
C ILE A 342 13.02 -29.72 -2.73
N ALA A 343 12.25 -30.28 -3.67
CA ALA A 343 12.73 -31.33 -4.56
C ALA A 343 13.77 -30.80 -5.57
N ASN A 344 13.60 -29.58 -6.08
CA ASN A 344 14.55 -28.97 -7.02
C ASN A 344 15.94 -28.75 -6.39
N LEU A 345 15.99 -28.50 -5.07
CA LEU A 345 17.25 -28.40 -4.34
C LEU A 345 18.02 -29.72 -4.37
N ALA A 346 17.33 -30.85 -4.12
CA ALA A 346 17.94 -32.17 -4.13
C ALA A 346 18.48 -32.59 -5.51
N GLU A 347 17.97 -32.02 -6.60
CA GLU A 347 18.47 -32.27 -7.95
C GLU A 347 19.71 -31.42 -8.32
N THR A 348 20.01 -30.37 -7.55
CA THR A 348 21.10 -29.42 -7.85
C THR A 348 22.43 -29.80 -7.19
N ASP A 349 22.41 -30.60 -6.11
CA ASP A 349 23.61 -31.00 -5.33
C ASP A 349 24.37 -32.22 -5.90
N ASP A 350 23.96 -32.77 -7.05
CA ASP A 350 24.58 -33.96 -7.68
C ASP A 350 26.04 -33.74 -8.21
N ASP A 351 26.62 -32.53 -8.08
CA ASP A 351 27.92 -32.15 -8.66
C ASP A 351 29.13 -32.18 -7.68
N GLU A 352 28.97 -32.44 -6.37
CA GLU A 352 30.10 -32.60 -5.44
C GLU A 352 30.13 -33.96 -4.70
N PRO A 353 31.08 -34.86 -5.00
CA PRO A 353 31.16 -36.16 -4.35
C PRO A 353 31.90 -36.04 -3.00
N GLY A 354 31.15 -35.90 -1.91
CA GLY A 354 31.66 -36.16 -0.56
C GLY A 354 30.83 -35.55 0.57
N GLU A 355 30.30 -36.41 1.44
CA GLU A 355 29.67 -36.12 2.75
C GLU A 355 28.12 -35.95 2.82
N GLY A 356 27.35 -36.23 1.75
CA GLY A 356 25.91 -35.90 1.65
C GLY A 356 24.83 -36.97 1.94
N GLU A 357 25.15 -38.26 2.19
CA GLU A 357 24.14 -39.35 2.26
C GLU A 357 23.06 -39.16 3.37
N GLY A 358 23.30 -38.38 4.43
CA GLY A 358 22.31 -38.14 5.48
C GLY A 358 21.31 -37.02 5.16
N SER A 359 21.82 -35.95 4.53
CA SER A 359 21.13 -34.70 4.21
C SER A 359 20.10 -34.90 3.08
N GLU A 360 20.52 -35.56 2.01
CA GLU A 360 19.66 -35.93 0.87
C GLU A 360 18.44 -36.77 1.30
N ASN A 361 18.64 -37.67 2.27
CA ASN A 361 17.57 -38.53 2.80
C ASN A 361 16.54 -37.74 3.63
N ALA A 362 16.96 -36.69 4.35
CA ALA A 362 16.07 -35.84 5.14
C ALA A 362 15.22 -34.94 4.21
N VAL A 363 15.86 -34.28 3.24
CA VAL A 363 15.20 -33.42 2.24
C VAL A 363 14.22 -34.22 1.37
N SER A 364 14.62 -35.38 0.87
CA SER A 364 13.73 -36.29 0.11
C SER A 364 12.57 -36.80 0.99
N GLY A 365 12.84 -37.07 2.27
CA GLY A 365 11.83 -37.43 3.26
C GLY A 365 10.79 -36.34 3.48
N LEU A 366 11.22 -35.07 3.54
CA LEU A 366 10.34 -33.92 3.66
C LEU A 366 9.48 -33.73 2.40
N ALA A 367 10.07 -33.75 1.21
CA ALA A 367 9.33 -33.68 -0.05
C ALA A 367 8.28 -34.80 -0.17
N THR A 368 8.61 -36.02 0.25
CA THR A 368 7.66 -37.15 0.29
C THR A 368 6.52 -36.93 1.30
N ALA A 369 6.77 -36.26 2.42
CA ALA A 369 5.70 -35.93 3.37
C ALA A 369 4.73 -34.89 2.81
N LEU A 370 5.27 -33.85 2.16
CA LEU A 370 4.49 -32.80 1.51
C LEU A 370 3.64 -33.35 0.36
N ASP A 371 4.20 -34.26 -0.44
CA ASP A 371 3.45 -35.00 -1.48
C ASP A 371 2.21 -35.71 -0.89
N ALA A 372 2.40 -36.40 0.24
CA ALA A 372 1.29 -37.06 0.92
C ALA A 372 0.25 -36.07 1.47
N VAL A 373 0.65 -34.86 1.89
CA VAL A 373 -0.29 -33.79 2.26
C VAL A 373 -1.10 -33.37 1.04
N ALA A 374 -0.41 -33.00 -0.05
CA ALA A 374 -1.00 -32.53 -1.29
C ALA A 374 -2.05 -33.53 -1.82
N GLU A 375 -1.71 -34.82 -1.89
CA GLU A 375 -2.67 -35.83 -2.34
C GLU A 375 -3.89 -35.98 -1.42
N ALA A 376 -3.71 -35.90 -0.09
CA ALA A 376 -4.84 -36.02 0.84
C ALA A 376 -5.76 -34.80 0.76
N ALA A 377 -5.18 -33.61 0.64
CA ALA A 377 -5.89 -32.35 0.50
C ALA A 377 -6.65 -32.30 -0.84
N ALA A 378 -6.02 -32.71 -1.94
CA ALA A 378 -6.69 -32.86 -3.24
C ALA A 378 -7.88 -33.82 -3.17
N ARG A 379 -7.70 -34.99 -2.54
CA ARG A 379 -8.80 -35.95 -2.30
C ARG A 379 -9.90 -35.36 -1.43
N ALA A 380 -9.57 -34.54 -0.43
CA ALA A 380 -10.58 -33.86 0.39
C ALA A 380 -11.41 -32.87 -0.45
N ALA A 381 -10.75 -32.09 -1.32
CA ALA A 381 -11.41 -31.15 -2.23
C ALA A 381 -12.33 -31.87 -3.23
N GLU A 382 -11.89 -32.99 -3.82
CA GLU A 382 -12.71 -33.83 -4.71
C GLU A 382 -13.96 -34.39 -4.00
N ARG A 383 -13.79 -34.86 -2.77
CA ARG A 383 -14.90 -35.40 -1.96
C ARG A 383 -15.91 -34.32 -1.62
N ALA A 384 -15.44 -33.14 -1.26
CA ALA A 384 -16.28 -32.00 -0.97
C ALA A 384 -17.06 -31.55 -2.23
N ALA A 385 -16.39 -31.47 -3.39
CA ALA A 385 -17.03 -31.22 -4.69
C ALA A 385 -18.14 -32.24 -5.03
N ALA A 386 -17.94 -33.50 -4.63
CA ALA A 386 -18.91 -34.58 -4.82
C ALA A 386 -20.03 -34.62 -3.77
N GLY A 387 -20.04 -33.71 -2.79
CA GLY A 387 -21.01 -33.68 -1.70
C GLY A 387 -20.76 -34.70 -0.57
N ASP A 388 -19.63 -35.42 -0.58
CA ASP A 388 -19.28 -36.45 0.41
C ASP A 388 -18.58 -35.83 1.63
N ARG A 389 -19.37 -35.16 2.50
CA ARG A 389 -18.86 -34.51 3.72
C ARG A 389 -18.02 -35.45 4.59
N SER A 390 -18.58 -36.61 4.92
CA SER A 390 -17.90 -37.60 5.77
C SER A 390 -16.60 -38.10 5.14
N GLY A 391 -16.55 -38.19 3.80
CA GLY A 391 -15.33 -38.49 3.06
C GLY A 391 -14.31 -37.37 3.13
N ALA A 392 -14.73 -36.12 2.91
CA ALA A 392 -13.87 -34.94 3.00
C ALA A 392 -13.28 -34.78 4.40
N ASP A 393 -14.10 -34.89 5.46
CA ASP A 393 -13.66 -34.76 6.85
C ASP A 393 -12.58 -35.79 7.22
N ARG A 394 -12.75 -37.06 6.79
CA ARG A 394 -11.72 -38.09 7.00
C ARG A 394 -10.40 -37.78 6.30
N GLN A 395 -10.45 -37.19 5.11
CA GLN A 395 -9.23 -36.79 4.40
C GLN A 395 -8.57 -35.58 5.09
N LEU A 396 -9.36 -34.60 5.54
CA LEU A 396 -8.85 -33.44 6.29
C LEU A 396 -8.22 -33.84 7.63
N ASP A 397 -8.79 -34.81 8.35
CA ASP A 397 -8.16 -35.39 9.54
C ASP A 397 -6.79 -36.00 9.20
N ALA A 398 -6.67 -36.66 8.05
CA ALA A 398 -5.41 -37.21 7.58
C ALA A 398 -4.41 -36.14 7.13
N VAL A 399 -4.88 -35.02 6.58
CA VAL A 399 -4.06 -33.84 6.23
C VAL A 399 -3.43 -33.26 7.50
N VAL A 400 -4.21 -32.98 8.54
CA VAL A 400 -3.70 -32.42 9.80
C VAL A 400 -2.61 -33.32 10.40
N ALA A 401 -2.86 -34.62 10.50
CA ALA A 401 -1.86 -35.59 11.00
C ALA A 401 -0.63 -35.75 10.08
N ARG A 402 -0.71 -35.33 8.81
CA ARG A 402 0.43 -35.29 7.88
C ARG A 402 1.23 -34.00 8.04
N LEU A 403 0.56 -32.86 8.21
CA LEU A 403 1.19 -31.57 8.46
C LEU A 403 2.02 -31.59 9.76
N GLU A 404 1.53 -32.23 10.83
CA GLU A 404 2.32 -32.42 12.06
C GLU A 404 3.63 -33.19 11.79
N ARG A 405 3.59 -34.18 10.89
CA ARG A 405 4.78 -34.94 10.48
C ARG A 405 5.69 -34.15 9.55
N VAL A 406 5.13 -33.32 8.67
CA VAL A 406 5.90 -32.35 7.88
C VAL A 406 6.67 -31.42 8.80
N GLY A 407 6.03 -30.84 9.83
CA GLY A 407 6.72 -29.98 10.80
C GLY A 407 7.88 -30.66 11.50
N THR A 408 7.71 -31.93 11.91
CA THR A 408 8.80 -32.70 12.51
C THR A 408 9.96 -32.89 11.52
N ARG A 409 9.66 -33.25 10.26
CA ARG A 409 10.68 -33.45 9.21
C ARG A 409 11.36 -32.16 8.78
N LEU A 410 10.62 -31.06 8.76
CA LEU A 410 11.16 -29.73 8.45
C LEU A 410 12.18 -29.32 9.52
N SER A 411 11.87 -29.56 10.81
CA SER A 411 12.86 -29.33 11.88
C SER A 411 14.08 -30.25 11.78
N GLU A 412 13.92 -31.48 11.29
CA GLU A 412 15.04 -32.41 11.08
C GLU A 412 15.92 -32.03 9.87
N ALA A 413 15.31 -31.50 8.81
CA ALA A 413 15.98 -31.10 7.58
C ALA A 413 16.44 -29.62 7.56
N GLY A 414 16.08 -28.82 8.57
CA GLY A 414 16.26 -27.36 8.55
C GLY A 414 17.71 -26.91 8.39
N ASP A 415 18.67 -27.66 8.97
CA ASP A 415 20.11 -27.37 8.83
C ASP A 415 20.65 -27.69 7.43
N ASP A 416 19.91 -28.51 6.67
CA ASP A 416 20.25 -28.96 5.31
C ASP A 416 19.58 -28.11 4.21
N LEU A 417 18.68 -27.19 4.58
CA LEU A 417 17.97 -26.32 3.65
C LEU A 417 18.59 -24.90 3.66
N PRO A 418 18.63 -24.21 2.50
CA PRO A 418 18.85 -22.78 2.47
C PRO A 418 17.87 -22.05 3.39
N SER A 419 18.36 -21.07 4.14
CA SER A 419 17.56 -20.44 5.20
C SER A 419 16.27 -19.77 4.70
N GLU A 420 16.28 -19.26 3.47
CA GLU A 420 15.11 -18.67 2.80
C GLU A 420 14.03 -19.73 2.53
N ILE A 421 14.41 -20.88 1.99
CA ILE A 421 13.51 -22.01 1.71
C ILE A 421 12.94 -22.58 3.02
N ALA A 422 13.78 -22.74 4.05
CA ALA A 422 13.32 -23.20 5.36
C ALA A 422 12.25 -22.27 5.95
N ARG A 423 12.48 -20.95 5.92
CA ARG A 423 11.48 -19.95 6.39
C ARG A 423 10.20 -19.98 5.56
N ALA A 424 10.31 -20.07 4.23
CA ALA A 424 9.15 -20.18 3.35
C ALA A 424 8.31 -21.42 3.70
N ALA A 425 8.96 -22.58 3.86
CA ALA A 425 8.30 -23.82 4.24
C ALA A 425 7.65 -23.73 5.64
N GLU A 426 8.28 -23.06 6.60
CA GLU A 426 7.71 -22.83 7.94
C GLU A 426 6.45 -21.95 7.88
N ASN A 427 6.51 -20.80 7.18
CA ASN A 427 5.38 -19.88 7.02
C ASN A 427 4.20 -20.59 6.33
N ARG A 428 4.48 -21.32 5.25
CA ARG A 428 3.47 -22.11 4.50
C ARG A 428 2.90 -23.25 5.33
N LEU A 429 3.69 -23.90 6.18
CA LEU A 429 3.21 -24.92 7.10
C LEU A 429 2.22 -24.34 8.13
N GLU A 430 2.51 -23.16 8.67
CA GLU A 430 1.58 -22.47 9.58
C GLU A 430 0.26 -22.14 8.87
N GLN A 431 0.34 -21.55 7.67
CA GLN A 431 -0.84 -21.21 6.86
C GLN A 431 -1.67 -22.45 6.52
N THR A 432 -1.05 -23.50 5.99
CA THR A 432 -1.75 -24.74 5.62
C THR A 432 -2.34 -25.45 6.83
N GLY A 433 -1.69 -25.39 7.99
CA GLY A 433 -2.25 -25.85 9.26
C GLY A 433 -3.54 -25.10 9.62
N ARG A 434 -3.48 -23.77 9.65
CA ARG A 434 -4.63 -22.88 9.92
C ARG A 434 -5.79 -23.14 8.95
N ARG A 435 -5.51 -23.22 7.65
CA ARG A 435 -6.53 -23.48 6.60
C ARG A 435 -7.11 -24.89 6.67
N SER A 436 -6.31 -25.88 7.06
CA SER A 436 -6.80 -27.25 7.27
C SER A 436 -7.78 -27.33 8.44
N GLU A 437 -7.53 -26.59 9.52
CA GLU A 437 -8.45 -26.52 10.66
C GLU A 437 -9.74 -25.78 10.30
N GLN A 438 -9.64 -24.65 9.60
CA GLN A 438 -10.80 -23.92 9.06
C GLN A 438 -11.63 -24.84 8.15
N ALA A 439 -10.99 -25.61 7.27
CA ALA A 439 -11.68 -26.57 6.42
C ALA A 439 -12.42 -27.63 7.25
N ARG A 440 -11.82 -28.17 8.31
CA ARG A 440 -12.52 -29.16 9.18
C ARG A 440 -13.76 -28.57 9.84
N GLN A 441 -13.71 -27.31 10.24
CA GLN A 441 -14.80 -26.62 10.92
C GLN A 441 -15.88 -26.10 9.96
N ALA A 442 -15.53 -25.86 8.69
CA ALA A 442 -16.43 -25.36 7.67
C ALA A 442 -17.68 -26.24 7.52
N LYS A 443 -18.84 -25.59 7.42
CA LYS A 443 -20.13 -26.26 7.17
C LYS A 443 -20.38 -26.39 5.67
N LYS A 444 -19.86 -25.47 4.85
CA LYS A 444 -20.00 -25.51 3.39
C LYS A 444 -19.03 -26.54 2.79
N LEU A 445 -19.43 -27.17 1.68
CA LEU A 445 -18.66 -28.23 1.00
C LEU A 445 -17.91 -27.67 -0.20
#